data_AF-A0A7W1NRU0-F1
#
_entry.id   AF-A0A7W1NRU0-F1
#
_cell.length_a   1.000
_cell.length_b   1.000
_cell.length_c   1.000
_cell.angle_alpha   90.00
_cell.angle_beta   90.00
_cell.angle_gamma   90.00
#
_symmetry.space_group_name_H-M   'P 1'
#
loop_
_entity.id
_entity.type
_entity.pdbx_description
1 polymer ?
#
loop_
_entity_poly.entity_id
_entity_poly.type
_entity_poly.pdbx_seq_one_letter_code
_entity_poly.pdbx_strand_id
1 'polypeptide(L)'
;MNANLMHTHLTRPRQNRDTQIAVVPSSVKYLGQMELCHQLAYGYTADDAASDSEALTAAKFRQHLAIFPAGQFIGVDKTTDRVVGLTVSMRVDLKAHDAAKSWAELTNDG
;
A
#
# COMPACT_ATOMS: atom_id res chain seq x y z
N MET A 1 38.58 -12.80 -26.77
CA MET A 1 37.17 -12.33 -26.76
C MET A 1 36.79 -12.13 -25.31
N ASN A 2 36.84 -10.90 -24.80
CA ASN A 2 36.47 -10.59 -23.42
C ASN A 2 35.01 -10.19 -23.38
N ALA A 3 34.18 -11.06 -22.79
CA ALA A 3 32.80 -10.74 -22.46
C ALA A 3 32.80 -9.71 -21.32
N ASN A 4 32.67 -8.43 -21.67
CA ASN A 4 32.29 -7.39 -20.73
C ASN A 4 30.85 -7.68 -20.28
N LEU A 5 30.72 -8.39 -19.16
CA LEU A 5 29.49 -8.48 -18.38
C LEU A 5 29.12 -7.05 -17.97
N MET A 6 28.15 -6.46 -18.68
CA MET A 6 27.50 -5.25 -18.24
C MET A 6 26.84 -5.55 -16.88
N HIS A 7 27.43 -5.02 -15.82
CA HIS A 7 26.71 -4.80 -14.58
C HIS A 7 25.61 -3.78 -14.88
N THR A 8 24.43 -4.27 -15.25
CA THR A 8 23.18 -3.55 -15.07
C THR A 8 23.04 -3.30 -13.57
N HIS A 9 23.57 -2.16 -13.12
CA HIS A 9 23.18 -1.58 -11.85
C HIS A 9 21.66 -1.35 -11.93
N LEU A 10 20.90 -2.31 -11.43
CA LEU A 10 19.51 -2.09 -11.04
C LEU A 10 19.54 -1.11 -9.87
N THR A 11 19.71 0.18 -10.17
CA THR A 11 19.50 1.26 -9.22
C THR A 11 18.03 1.20 -8.85
N ARG A 12 17.71 0.52 -7.73
CA ARG A 12 16.39 0.56 -7.14
C ARG A 12 15.97 2.02 -7.05
N PRO A 13 14.89 2.45 -7.72
CA PRO A 13 14.42 3.83 -7.64
C PRO A 13 14.25 4.17 -6.16
N ARG A 14 14.96 5.20 -5.71
CA ARG A 14 14.81 5.73 -4.36
C ARG A 14 13.99 7.00 -4.43
N GLN A 15 13.06 7.17 -3.52
CA GLN A 15 12.37 8.45 -3.39
C GLN A 15 13.38 9.55 -3.05
N ASN A 16 13.18 10.72 -3.64
CA ASN A 16 13.98 11.89 -3.29
C ASN A 16 13.78 12.20 -1.79
N ARG A 17 14.87 12.32 -1.04
CA ARG A 17 14.83 12.60 0.40
C ARG A 17 14.19 13.96 0.71
N ASP A 18 14.24 14.88 -0.24
CA ASP A 18 13.73 16.25 -0.11
C ASP A 18 12.22 16.34 -0.37
N THR A 19 11.57 15.26 -0.83
CA THR A 19 10.12 15.25 -0.99
C THR A 19 9.45 15.30 0.38
N GLN A 20 8.48 16.22 0.54
CA GLN A 20 7.70 16.37 1.77
C GLN A 20 6.75 15.19 2.00
N ILE A 21 6.23 14.59 0.93
CA ILE A 21 5.38 13.41 0.98
C ILE A 21 6.23 12.17 0.68
N ALA A 22 6.30 11.23 1.62
CA ALA A 22 6.90 9.92 1.41
C ALA A 22 5.82 8.90 1.04
N VAL A 23 6.10 8.00 0.09
CA VAL A 23 5.20 6.89 -0.23
C VAL A 23 5.81 5.64 0.39
N VAL A 24 5.10 5.08 1.37
CA VAL A 24 5.60 3.95 2.16
C VAL A 24 4.56 2.83 2.19
N PRO A 25 4.99 1.56 2.38
CA PRO A 25 4.05 0.50 2.71
C PRO A 25 3.19 0.89 3.91
N SER A 26 1.91 0.54 3.85
CA SER A 26 0.98 0.78 4.95
C SER A 26 1.37 -0.03 6.17
N SER A 27 1.03 0.47 7.36
CA SER A 27 1.29 -0.24 8.61
C SER A 27 0.19 0.01 9.62
N VAL A 28 0.15 -0.84 10.65
CA VAL A 28 -0.83 -0.75 11.74
C VAL A 28 -0.86 0.61 12.43
N LYS A 29 0.25 1.38 12.38
CA LYS A 29 0.36 2.74 12.92
C LYS A 29 -0.67 3.70 12.30
N TYR A 30 -0.98 3.54 11.01
CA TYR A 30 -1.71 4.54 10.24
C TYR A 30 -3.17 4.18 9.96
N LEU A 31 -3.67 3.04 10.43
CA LEU A 31 -5.00 2.51 10.05
C LEU A 31 -6.14 3.50 10.28
N GLY A 32 -6.15 4.20 11.42
CA GLY A 32 -7.17 5.22 11.69
C GLY A 32 -7.06 6.43 10.77
N GLN A 33 -5.84 6.80 10.36
CA GLN A 33 -5.64 7.87 9.38
C GLN A 33 -6.01 7.44 7.96
N MET A 34 -5.83 6.16 7.62
CA MET A 34 -6.25 5.59 6.35
C MET A 34 -7.77 5.58 6.22
N GLU A 35 -8.48 5.18 7.28
CA GLU A 35 -9.94 5.27 7.37
C GLU A 35 -10.43 6.70 7.21
N LEU A 36 -9.86 7.66 7.95
CA LEU A 36 -10.21 9.07 7.81
C LEU A 36 -9.92 9.59 6.39
N CYS A 37 -8.77 9.24 5.81
CA CYS A 37 -8.41 9.67 4.46
C CYS A 37 -9.38 9.11 3.41
N HIS A 38 -9.85 7.86 3.58
CA HIS A 38 -10.87 7.28 2.70
C HIS A 38 -12.24 7.95 2.89
N GLN A 39 -12.66 8.19 4.14
CA GLN A 39 -13.89 8.94 4.45
C GLN A 39 -13.90 10.31 3.77
N LEU A 40 -12.79 11.06 3.88
CA LEU A 40 -12.62 12.36 3.23
C LEU A 40 -12.63 12.26 1.69
N ALA A 41 -11.97 11.24 1.13
CA ALA A 41 -11.89 11.06 -0.32
C ALA A 41 -13.25 10.70 -0.97
N TYR A 42 -14.10 9.97 -0.24
CA TYR A 42 -15.39 9.46 -0.74
C TYR A 42 -16.61 10.17 -0.14
N GLY A 43 -16.40 11.14 0.77
CA GLY A 43 -17.46 12.02 1.28
C GLY A 43 -18.45 11.37 2.24
N TYR A 44 -18.01 10.43 3.08
CA TYR A 44 -18.87 9.75 4.06
C TYR A 44 -18.31 9.82 5.48
N THR A 45 -19.18 9.67 6.48
CA THR A 45 -18.84 9.70 7.91
C THR A 45 -18.62 8.30 8.49
N ALA A 46 -18.06 8.22 9.70
CA ALA A 46 -17.95 6.94 10.41
C ALA A 46 -19.32 6.27 10.65
N ASP A 47 -20.38 7.06 10.83
CA ASP A 47 -21.73 6.53 11.02
C ASP A 47 -22.30 5.95 9.72
N ASP A 48 -22.06 6.61 8.58
CA ASP A 48 -22.43 6.08 7.26
C ASP A 48 -21.74 4.73 7.01
N ALA A 49 -20.45 4.67 7.34
CA ALA A 49 -19.61 3.47 7.18
C ALA A 49 -20.10 2.26 7.98
N ALA A 50 -20.80 2.48 9.09
CA ALA A 50 -21.34 1.39 9.89
C ALA A 50 -22.45 0.60 9.17
N SER A 51 -23.12 1.25 8.23
CA SER A 51 -24.21 0.67 7.42
C SER A 51 -23.78 0.26 6.02
N ASP A 52 -22.56 0.63 5.61
CA ASP A 52 -22.02 0.37 4.27
C ASP A 52 -20.96 -0.74 4.30
N SER A 53 -21.27 -1.88 3.67
CA SER A 53 -20.34 -3.00 3.53
C SER A 53 -19.13 -2.70 2.67
N GLU A 54 -19.18 -1.67 1.81
CA GLU A 54 -18.06 -1.27 0.94
C GLU A 54 -17.12 -0.27 1.61
N ALA A 55 -17.57 0.47 2.64
CA ALA A 55 -16.76 1.43 3.36
C ALA A 55 -15.50 0.78 4.00
N LEU A 56 -14.32 1.35 3.75
CA LEU A 56 -13.06 0.84 4.27
C LEU A 56 -12.75 1.40 5.66
N THR A 57 -12.95 0.56 6.68
CA THR A 57 -12.63 0.86 8.08
C THR A 57 -11.20 0.46 8.46
N ALA A 58 -10.67 0.97 9.57
CA ALA A 58 -9.38 0.57 10.11
C ALA A 58 -9.26 -0.96 10.34
N ALA A 59 -10.38 -1.61 10.68
CA ALA A 59 -10.44 -3.07 10.83
C ALA A 59 -10.27 -3.78 9.48
N LYS A 60 -10.93 -3.31 8.41
CA LYS A 60 -10.76 -3.85 7.06
C LYS A 60 -9.34 -3.65 6.55
N PHE A 61 -8.76 -2.46 6.73
CA PHE A 61 -7.34 -2.21 6.37
C PHE A 61 -6.38 -3.14 7.13
N ARG A 62 -6.62 -3.39 8.43
CA ARG A 62 -5.84 -4.38 9.21
C ARG A 62 -5.94 -5.78 8.61
N GLN A 63 -7.15 -6.21 8.25
CA GLN A 63 -7.35 -7.52 7.60
C GLN A 63 -6.62 -7.59 6.25
N HIS A 64 -6.73 -6.54 5.44
CA HIS A 64 -6.03 -6.47 4.16
C HIS A 64 -4.51 -6.55 4.35
N LEU A 65 -3.96 -5.92 5.40
CA LEU A 65 -2.53 -5.99 5.71
C LEU A 65 -2.10 -7.40 6.10
N ALA A 66 -2.96 -8.14 6.80
CA ALA A 66 -2.68 -9.53 7.18
C ALA A 66 -2.70 -10.47 5.96
N ILE A 67 -3.59 -10.21 4.98
CA ILE A 67 -3.74 -11.05 3.78
C ILE A 67 -2.66 -10.71 2.74
N PHE A 68 -2.44 -9.42 2.47
CA PHE A 68 -1.51 -8.96 1.44
C PHE A 68 -0.82 -7.65 1.85
N PRO A 69 0.25 -7.73 2.68
CA PRO A 69 0.94 -6.54 3.17
C PRO A 69 1.49 -5.64 2.05
N ALA A 70 1.92 -6.23 0.93
CA ALA A 70 2.47 -5.50 -0.20
C ALA A 70 1.40 -4.82 -1.08
N GLY A 71 0.11 -5.04 -0.82
CA GLY A 71 -0.98 -4.45 -1.59
C GLY A 71 -1.38 -3.04 -1.15
N GLN A 72 -0.74 -2.48 -0.12
CA GLN A 72 -1.19 -1.22 0.48
C GLN A 72 -0.04 -0.24 0.65
N PHE A 73 -0.22 0.96 0.09
CA PHE A 73 0.72 2.07 0.23
C PHE A 73 0.00 3.33 0.66
N ILE A 74 0.69 4.15 1.43
CA ILE A 74 0.22 5.45 1.90
C ILE A 74 1.21 6.54 1.51
N GLY A 75 0.68 7.71 1.16
CA GLY A 75 1.43 8.96 1.15
C GLY A 75 1.39 9.57 2.54
N VAL A 76 2.56 9.77 3.15
CA VAL A 76 2.70 10.40 4.47
C VAL A 76 3.41 11.74 4.32
N ASP A 77 2.77 12.83 4.77
CA ASP A 77 3.44 14.11 4.97
C ASP A 77 4.42 13.99 6.14
N LYS A 78 5.72 14.11 5.83
CA LYS A 78 6.80 13.93 6.79
C LYS A 78 6.81 15.00 7.89
N THR A 79 6.21 16.16 7.65
CA THR A 79 6.19 17.26 8.62
C THR A 79 5.16 17.01 9.71
N THR A 80 4.00 16.47 9.33
CA THR A 80 2.84 16.32 10.21
C THR A 80 2.56 14.88 10.62
N ASP A 81 3.29 13.92 10.04
CA ASP A 81 3.07 12.46 10.20
C ASP A 81 1.62 12.07 9.84
N ARG A 82 1.06 12.76 8.84
CA ARG A 82 -0.32 12.57 8.36
C ARG A 82 -0.39 11.79 7.07
N VAL A 83 -1.34 10.85 7.00
CA VAL A 83 -1.72 10.21 5.73
C VAL A 83 -2.49 11.21 4.88
N VAL A 84 -1.97 11.50 3.69
CA VAL A 84 -2.55 12.45 2.71
C VAL A 84 -3.05 11.76 1.45
N GLY A 85 -2.83 10.46 1.33
CA GLY A 85 -3.32 9.63 0.25
C GLY A 85 -3.03 8.16 0.54
N LEU A 86 -3.82 7.28 -0.07
CA LEU A 86 -3.63 5.84 0.07
C LEU A 86 -4.04 5.12 -1.21
N THR A 87 -3.45 3.94 -1.42
CA THR A 87 -3.91 2.97 -2.40
C THR A 87 -3.95 1.61 -1.75
N VAL A 88 -5.01 0.86 -2.05
CA VAL A 88 -5.21 -0.49 -1.57
C VAL A 88 -5.60 -1.35 -2.76
N SER A 89 -4.80 -2.37 -3.01
CA SER A 89 -5.11 -3.46 -3.90
C SER A 89 -5.35 -4.73 -3.11
N MET A 90 -6.23 -5.57 -3.65
CA MET A 90 -6.49 -6.91 -3.13
C MET A 90 -6.22 -7.91 -4.23
N ARG A 91 -5.76 -9.11 -3.85
CA ARG A 91 -5.72 -10.25 -4.76
C ARG A 91 -7.12 -10.87 -4.79
N VAL A 92 -7.80 -10.72 -5.92
CA VAL A 92 -9.00 -11.52 -6.23
C VAL A 92 -8.56 -12.94 -6.59
N ASP A 93 -9.33 -13.95 -6.18
CA ASP A 93 -9.05 -15.38 -6.42
C ASP A 93 -7.72 -15.94 -5.88
N LEU A 94 -7.23 -15.44 -4.72
CA LEU A 94 -6.05 -16.00 -4.07
C LEU A 94 -6.26 -17.48 -3.70
N LYS A 95 -5.67 -18.41 -4.46
CA LYS A 95 -5.62 -19.81 -4.07
C LYS A 95 -4.54 -19.99 -3.00
N ALA A 96 -4.71 -20.97 -2.11
CA ALA A 96 -3.78 -21.21 -1.00
C ALA A 96 -2.30 -21.36 -1.43
N HIS A 97 -2.05 -21.85 -2.64
CA HIS A 97 -0.69 -21.97 -3.19
C HIS A 97 -0.08 -20.64 -3.68
N ASP A 98 -0.90 -19.63 -3.97
CA ASP A 98 -0.47 -18.30 -4.42
C ASP A 98 -0.09 -17.36 -3.26
N ALA A 99 -0.57 -17.69 -2.05
CA ALA A 99 -0.25 -16.93 -0.84
C ALA A 99 1.25 -16.97 -0.46
N ALA A 100 1.97 -18.00 -0.93
CA ALA A 100 3.41 -18.16 -0.68
C ALA A 100 4.31 -17.34 -1.62
N LYS A 101 3.74 -16.71 -2.67
CA LYS A 101 4.50 -15.97 -3.68
C LYS A 101 4.33 -14.46 -3.53
N SER A 102 5.43 -13.73 -3.64
CA SER A 102 5.44 -12.26 -3.68
C SER A 102 4.72 -11.73 -4.92
N TRP A 103 4.35 -10.44 -4.90
CA TRP A 103 3.68 -9.80 -6.04
C TRP A 103 4.51 -9.86 -7.33
N ALA A 104 5.80 -9.53 -7.24
CA ALA A 104 6.72 -9.56 -8.37
C ALA A 104 6.82 -10.96 -9.00
N GLU A 105 6.81 -12.02 -8.17
CA GLU A 105 6.84 -13.41 -8.65
C GLU A 105 5.55 -13.85 -9.36
N LEU A 106 4.42 -13.18 -9.10
CA LEU A 106 3.13 -13.50 -9.71
C LEU A 106 2.84 -12.65 -10.96
N THR A 107 3.24 -11.39 -10.98
CA THR A 107 2.94 -10.47 -12.11
C THR A 107 4.05 -10.41 -13.15
N ASN A 108 5.19 -11.03 -12.89
CA ASN A 108 6.38 -10.96 -13.76
C ASN A 108 7.00 -9.54 -13.82
N ASP A 109 6.62 -8.64 -12.91
CA ASP A 109 7.18 -7.28 -12.76
C ASP A 109 8.46 -7.32 -11.90
N GLY A 110 9.51 -7.95 -12.44
CA GLY A 110 10.84 -8.01 -11.83
C GLY A 110 11.49 -6.65 -11.60
#